data_AF-A0A1X2IB10-F1
#
_entry.id   AF-A0A1X2IB10-F1
#
_cell.length_a   1.000
_cell.length_b   1.000
_cell.length_c   1.000
_cell.angle_alpha   90.00
_cell.angle_beta   90.00
_cell.angle_gamma   90.00
#
_symmetry.space_group_name_H-M   'P 1'
#
loop_
_entity.id
_entity.type
_entity.pdbx_description
1 polymer ?
#
loop_
_entity_poly.entity_id
_entity_poly.type
_entity_poly.pdbx_seq_one_letter_code
_entity_poly.pdbx_strand_id
1 'polypeptide(L)'
;MHTLPQPPGTEDYKRIPFQFTEELSSKNVFVRLPECFTPLERMILQASGNLQRLISAYYNVPSHVDIIKNNVIPTSPLALNGTCQQQQICMQYDRKARICFDKKLAYEADSILYVKDQNVLDLIEKHKYGLGQIFGHTRRSPDFMLLAVGRHGTQPGSSFWRDYSLRIPDVLDCFIRETFVEGLFDEESRSSGQLPNLKNTSDSTNGHHQQQGTIWYNQPIEQ
;
A
#
# COMPACT_ATOMS: atom_id res chain seq x y z
N MET A 1 12.36 6.94 14.29
CA MET A 1 11.55 6.95 13.05
C MET A 1 10.57 5.79 13.13
N HIS A 2 9.28 6.06 13.27
CA HIS A 2 8.27 5.01 13.29
C HIS A 2 7.98 4.57 11.84
N THR A 3 8.41 3.37 11.50
CA THR A 3 8.14 2.73 10.20
C THR A 3 6.86 1.91 10.32
N LEU A 4 6.17 1.66 9.19
CA LEU A 4 5.12 0.63 9.16
C LEU A 4 5.67 -0.65 9.80
N PRO A 5 4.92 -1.31 10.69
CA PRO A 5 5.36 -2.57 11.29
C PRO A 5 5.76 -3.52 10.17
N GLN A 6 6.89 -4.19 10.36
CA GLN A 6 7.33 -5.21 9.44
C GLN A 6 6.23 -6.28 9.34
N PRO A 7 5.84 -6.71 8.14
CA PRO A 7 4.92 -7.82 8.02
C PRO A 7 5.48 -9.04 8.80
N PRO A 8 4.63 -9.84 9.45
CA PRO A 8 5.09 -11.04 10.14
C PRO A 8 5.90 -11.94 9.19
N GLY A 9 7.09 -12.37 9.60
CA GLY A 9 7.99 -13.19 8.77
C GLY A 9 8.94 -12.39 7.85
N THR A 10 9.11 -11.09 8.09
CA THR A 10 10.08 -10.22 7.38
C THR A 10 11.17 -9.64 8.26
N GLU A 11 11.32 -10.17 9.47
CA GLU A 11 12.26 -9.68 10.47
C GLU A 11 13.70 -9.66 9.93
N ASP A 12 14.04 -10.59 9.03
CA ASP A 12 15.37 -10.78 8.45
C ASP A 12 15.58 -10.10 7.08
N TYR A 13 14.58 -9.38 6.55
CA TYR A 13 14.63 -8.82 5.19
C TYR A 13 14.83 -7.29 5.19
N LYS A 14 15.72 -6.80 4.32
CA LYS A 14 15.97 -5.35 4.17
C LYS A 14 15.14 -4.75 3.03
N ARG A 15 14.28 -3.77 3.35
CA ARG A 15 13.55 -2.96 2.36
C ARG A 15 14.54 -2.30 1.40
N ILE A 16 14.37 -2.53 0.10
CA ILE A 16 15.19 -1.89 -0.93
C ILE A 16 14.42 -0.73 -1.51
N PRO A 17 14.78 0.50 -1.15
CA PRO A 17 14.16 1.66 -1.76
C PRO A 17 14.55 1.71 -3.24
N PHE A 18 13.55 1.59 -4.11
CA PHE A 18 13.67 1.92 -5.52
C PHE A 18 12.86 3.18 -5.81
N GLN A 19 13.56 4.23 -6.23
CA GLN A 19 12.95 5.49 -6.59
C GLN A 19 12.70 5.51 -8.10
N PHE A 20 11.42 5.54 -8.49
CA PHE A 20 11.04 5.85 -9.86
C PHE A 20 11.07 7.36 -10.01
N THR A 21 12.08 7.89 -10.70
CA THR A 21 12.17 9.32 -11.01
C THR A 21 11.38 9.62 -12.29
N GLU A 22 10.86 10.84 -12.44
CA GLU A 22 10.28 11.31 -13.71
C GLU A 22 11.31 11.30 -14.85
N GLU A 23 12.60 11.36 -14.52
CA GLU A 23 13.70 11.17 -15.46
C GLU A 23 13.77 9.70 -15.92
N LEU A 24 13.35 9.46 -17.16
CA LEU A 24 13.47 8.18 -17.86
C LEU A 24 14.93 7.95 -18.29
N SER A 25 15.79 7.57 -17.34
CA SER A 25 17.12 7.06 -17.63
C SER A 25 17.12 5.53 -17.69
N SER A 26 18.04 4.92 -18.44
CA SER A 26 18.19 3.46 -18.50
C SER A 26 18.39 2.80 -17.11
N LYS A 27 18.82 3.58 -16.11
CA LYS A 27 19.00 3.15 -14.72
C LYS A 27 17.74 3.26 -13.86
N ASN A 28 16.76 4.07 -14.26
CA ASN A 28 15.59 4.41 -13.44
C ASN A 28 14.26 3.89 -14.03
N VAL A 29 14.28 3.28 -15.22
CA VAL A 29 13.08 2.76 -15.92
C VAL A 29 12.77 1.29 -15.65
N PHE A 30 13.65 0.55 -14.97
CA PHE A 30 13.49 -0.89 -14.81
C PHE A 30 13.98 -1.40 -13.46
N VAL A 31 13.07 -2.06 -12.73
CA VAL A 31 13.39 -2.94 -11.61
C VAL A 31 13.13 -4.36 -12.05
N ARG A 32 14.14 -5.22 -11.91
CA ARG A 32 13.91 -6.66 -12.07
C ARG A 32 13.22 -7.18 -10.81
N LEU A 33 11.94 -7.52 -10.94
CA LEU A 33 11.21 -8.27 -9.94
C LEU A 33 11.38 -9.77 -10.15
N PRO A 34 11.19 -10.62 -9.11
CA PRO A 34 11.23 -12.07 -9.24
C PRO A 34 10.35 -12.63 -10.35
N GLU A 35 10.78 -13.75 -10.92
CA GLU A 35 10.06 -14.45 -11.99
C GLU A 35 8.73 -15.07 -11.50
N CYS A 36 8.53 -15.20 -10.19
CA CYS A 36 7.26 -15.72 -9.63
C CYS A 36 6.08 -14.76 -9.84
N PHE A 37 6.34 -13.48 -10.08
CA PHE A 37 5.29 -12.52 -10.45
C PHE A 37 4.94 -12.64 -11.92
N THR A 38 3.66 -12.52 -12.26
CA THR A 38 3.23 -12.45 -13.66
C THR A 38 3.57 -11.08 -14.27
N PRO A 39 3.58 -10.93 -15.61
CA PRO A 39 3.81 -9.63 -16.24
C PRO A 39 2.85 -8.53 -15.76
N LEU A 40 1.56 -8.84 -15.59
CA LEU A 40 0.55 -7.87 -15.11
C LEU A 40 0.80 -7.46 -13.66
N GLU A 41 1.14 -8.41 -12.79
CA GLU A 41 1.51 -8.12 -11.41
C GLU A 41 2.76 -7.24 -11.35
N ARG A 42 3.78 -7.51 -12.17
CA ARG A 42 4.99 -6.66 -12.23
C ARG A 42 4.68 -5.23 -12.67
N MET A 43 3.72 -5.04 -13.59
CA MET A 43 3.28 -3.71 -14.00
C MET A 43 2.61 -2.97 -12.84
N ILE A 44 1.71 -3.64 -12.12
CA ILE A 44 0.99 -3.03 -10.99
C ILE A 44 1.91 -2.77 -9.80
N LEU A 45 2.81 -3.70 -9.47
CA LEU A 45 3.75 -3.54 -8.36
C LEU A 45 4.62 -2.29 -8.53
N GLN A 46 5.04 -2.00 -9.77
CA GLN A 46 5.91 -0.86 -10.10
C GLN A 46 5.14 0.45 -10.43
N ALA A 47 3.81 0.43 -10.46
CA ALA A 47 3.01 1.59 -10.86
C ALA A 47 3.13 2.77 -9.87
N SER A 48 3.66 3.91 -10.31
CA SER A 48 3.76 5.14 -9.51
C SER A 48 2.62 6.11 -9.84
N GLY A 49 1.75 6.39 -8.87
CA GLY A 49 0.69 7.42 -8.97
C GLY A 49 -0.45 7.14 -9.98
N ASN A 50 -0.37 6.08 -10.79
CA ASN A 50 -1.35 5.74 -11.83
C ASN A 50 -2.04 4.38 -11.62
N LEU A 51 -1.84 3.73 -10.46
CA LEU A 51 -2.36 2.39 -10.19
C LEU A 51 -3.87 2.26 -10.45
N GLN A 52 -4.68 3.16 -9.87
CA GLN A 52 -6.13 3.09 -10.04
C GLN A 52 -6.54 3.25 -11.51
N ARG A 53 -5.83 4.10 -12.27
CA ARG A 53 -6.08 4.27 -13.71
C ARG A 53 -5.75 3.01 -14.50
N LEU A 54 -4.66 2.32 -14.16
CA LEU A 54 -4.26 1.07 -14.82
C LEU A 54 -5.28 -0.04 -14.56
N ILE A 55 -5.70 -0.23 -13.31
CA ILE A 55 -6.69 -1.25 -12.96
C ILE A 55 -8.08 -0.89 -13.53
N SER A 56 -8.46 0.39 -13.51
CA SER A 56 -9.68 0.86 -14.17
C SER A 56 -9.68 0.55 -15.67
N ALA A 57 -8.55 0.74 -16.34
CA ALA A 57 -8.42 0.39 -17.76
C ALA A 57 -8.51 -1.13 -17.99
N TYR A 58 -7.96 -1.94 -17.08
CA TYR A 58 -8.02 -3.40 -17.17
C TYR A 58 -9.46 -3.95 -17.07
N TYR A 59 -10.25 -3.44 -16.12
CA TYR A 59 -11.64 -3.85 -15.93
C TYR A 59 -12.64 -3.03 -16.75
N ASN A 60 -12.21 -1.92 -17.34
CA ASN A 60 -13.05 -0.93 -18.00
C ASN A 60 -14.18 -0.38 -17.11
N VAL A 61 -13.87 -0.11 -15.83
CA VAL A 61 -14.81 0.46 -14.84
C VAL A 61 -14.11 1.49 -13.93
N PRO A 62 -14.82 2.50 -13.40
CA PRO A 62 -14.24 3.47 -12.47
C PRO A 62 -13.91 2.83 -11.12
N SER A 63 -12.90 3.40 -10.44
CA SER A 63 -12.58 3.03 -9.06
C SER A 63 -13.50 3.74 -8.06
N HIS A 64 -13.70 3.10 -6.91
CA HIS A 64 -14.28 3.68 -5.71
C HIS A 64 -13.35 3.45 -4.52
N VAL A 65 -13.33 4.38 -3.57
CA VAL A 65 -12.45 4.32 -2.40
C VAL A 65 -13.29 4.44 -1.13
N ASP A 66 -13.26 3.40 -0.31
CA ASP A 66 -13.91 3.36 1.00
C ASP A 66 -12.86 3.52 2.11
N ILE A 67 -12.90 4.63 2.86
CA ILE A 67 -12.04 4.81 4.03
C ILE A 67 -12.69 4.10 5.22
N ILE A 68 -12.09 3.00 5.64
CA ILE A 68 -12.62 2.14 6.71
C ILE A 68 -12.01 2.44 8.08
N LYS A 69 -10.87 3.13 8.12
CA LYS A 69 -10.18 3.53 9.36
C LYS A 69 -9.41 4.83 9.17
N ASN A 70 -9.46 5.71 10.17
CA ASN A 70 -8.68 6.95 10.23
C ASN A 70 -8.49 7.37 11.70
N ASN A 71 -7.53 6.76 12.37
CA ASN A 71 -7.31 6.95 13.81
C ASN A 71 -6.09 7.84 14.02
N VAL A 72 -6.19 8.82 14.93
CA VAL A 72 -5.03 9.58 15.39
C VAL A 72 -4.16 8.67 16.25
N ILE A 73 -2.85 8.66 16.01
CA ILE A 73 -1.88 8.03 16.90
C ILE A 73 -1.36 9.10 17.86
N PRO A 74 -1.61 8.97 19.18
CA PRO A 74 -1.05 9.89 20.16
C PRO A 74 0.47 9.88 20.09
N THR A 75 1.08 11.00 19.74
CA THR A 75 2.54 11.14 19.76
C THR A 75 2.96 11.47 21.19
N SER A 76 3.84 10.68 21.79
CA SER A 76 4.32 10.92 23.15
C SER A 76 5.12 12.24 23.18
N PRO A 77 4.84 13.21 24.07
CA PRO A 77 5.49 14.53 24.09
C PRO A 77 7.00 14.53 24.45
N LEU A 78 7.63 13.36 24.54
CA LEU A 78 9.03 13.19 24.97
C LEU A 78 10.00 13.20 23.77
N ALA A 79 10.04 14.30 23.02
CA ALA A 79 11.13 14.58 22.08
C ALA A 79 11.40 16.09 21.88
N LEU A 80 10.90 16.96 22.76
CA LEU A 80 11.24 18.39 22.78
C LEU A 80 12.24 18.71 23.90
N ASN A 81 13.30 17.90 24.02
CA ASN A 81 14.49 18.30 24.78
C ASN A 81 15.51 18.88 23.80
N GLY A 82 15.39 20.17 23.54
CA GLY A 82 16.34 20.92 22.72
C GLY A 82 15.70 22.15 22.07
N THR A 83 15.82 23.29 22.75
CA THR A 83 15.74 24.67 22.24
C THR A 83 15.46 24.82 20.73
N CYS A 84 14.20 24.86 20.31
CA CYS A 84 13.82 25.35 18.98
C CYS A 84 12.44 26.03 19.04
N GLN A 85 12.45 27.34 18.77
CA GLN A 85 11.28 28.16 18.51
C GLN A 85 10.65 27.76 17.17
N GLN A 86 9.65 26.86 17.18
CA GLN A 86 8.54 26.79 16.23
C GLN A 86 7.76 25.51 16.54
N GLN A 87 6.48 25.65 16.92
CA GLN A 87 5.55 24.53 17.02
C GLN A 87 5.31 23.98 15.61
N GLN A 88 6.23 23.16 15.11
CA GLN A 88 6.04 22.46 13.85
C GLN A 88 4.97 21.39 14.10
N ILE A 89 3.80 21.57 13.48
CA ILE A 89 2.71 20.61 13.54
C ILE A 89 3.23 19.29 12.99
N CYS A 90 3.05 18.21 13.74
CA CYS A 90 3.35 16.87 13.29
C CYS A 90 2.32 15.93 13.92
N MET A 91 1.29 15.58 13.15
CA MET A 91 0.26 14.65 13.59
C MET A 91 0.38 13.34 12.84
N GLN A 92 0.20 12.25 13.57
CA GLN A 92 0.30 10.90 13.03
C GLN A 92 -1.09 10.26 12.92
N TYR A 93 -1.37 9.65 11.77
CA TYR A 93 -2.63 8.94 11.52
C TYR A 93 -2.37 7.51 11.06
N ASP A 94 -3.21 6.60 11.54
CA ASP A 94 -3.31 5.22 11.09
C ASP A 94 -4.59 5.05 10.28
N ARG A 95 -4.43 4.81 8.98
CA ARG A 95 -5.51 4.79 8.00
C ARG A 95 -5.60 3.44 7.32
N LYS A 96 -6.84 3.05 7.00
CA LYS A 96 -7.09 1.91 6.13
C LYS A 96 -8.18 2.27 5.13
N ALA A 97 -7.94 1.93 3.87
CA ALA A 97 -8.88 2.12 2.78
C ALA A 97 -9.07 0.83 1.97
N ARG A 98 -10.24 0.69 1.34
CA ARG A 98 -10.54 -0.34 0.34
C ARG A 98 -10.72 0.32 -1.00
N ILE A 99 -10.10 -0.24 -2.02
CA ILE A 99 -10.23 0.24 -3.39
C ILE A 99 -10.97 -0.83 -4.18
N CYS A 100 -12.13 -0.43 -4.68
CA CYS A 100 -13.05 -1.28 -5.41
C CYS A 100 -13.18 -0.81 -6.86
N PHE A 101 -13.46 -1.74 -7.76
CA PHE A 101 -13.78 -1.48 -9.16
C PHE A 101 -15.14 -2.10 -9.43
N ASP A 102 -16.13 -1.24 -9.72
CA ASP A 102 -17.56 -1.60 -9.58
C ASP A 102 -17.86 -2.14 -8.16
N LYS A 103 -18.36 -3.37 -8.02
CA LYS A 103 -18.67 -4.00 -6.71
C LYS A 103 -17.57 -4.92 -6.18
N LYS A 104 -16.41 -4.95 -6.85
CA LYS A 104 -15.34 -5.91 -6.55
C LYS A 104 -14.18 -5.22 -5.85
N LEU A 105 -13.81 -5.77 -4.69
CA LEU A 105 -12.60 -5.35 -3.97
C LEU A 105 -11.37 -5.76 -4.80
N ALA A 106 -10.50 -4.81 -5.11
CA ALA A 106 -9.24 -5.09 -5.79
C ALA A 106 -8.07 -5.13 -4.81
N TYR A 107 -8.01 -4.17 -3.89
CA TYR A 107 -6.96 -4.14 -2.88
C TYR A 107 -7.35 -3.33 -1.64
N GLU A 108 -6.71 -3.66 -0.52
CA GLU A 108 -6.74 -2.86 0.69
C GLU A 108 -5.44 -2.04 0.80
N ALA A 109 -5.54 -0.83 1.33
CA ALA A 109 -4.40 0.05 1.57
C ALA A 109 -4.34 0.43 3.06
N ASP A 110 -3.35 -0.10 3.76
CA ASP A 110 -3.00 0.26 5.13
C ASP A 110 -1.92 1.35 5.09
N SER A 111 -2.12 2.46 5.82
CA SER A 111 -1.28 3.65 5.71
C SER A 111 -0.95 4.27 7.07
N ILE A 112 0.30 4.71 7.23
CA ILE A 112 0.71 5.62 8.31
C ILE A 112 1.06 6.97 7.70
N LEU A 113 0.39 8.02 8.17
CA LEU A 113 0.60 9.39 7.70
C LEU A 113 1.30 10.23 8.77
N TYR A 114 2.24 11.07 8.35
CA TYR A 114 2.85 12.14 9.13
C TYR A 114 2.50 13.47 8.49
N VAL A 115 1.52 14.16 9.06
CA VAL A 115 0.98 15.40 8.53
C VAL A 115 1.70 16.57 9.17
N LYS A 116 2.31 17.42 8.34
CA LYS A 116 3.13 18.57 8.75
C LYS A 116 2.52 19.91 8.38
N ASP A 117 1.46 19.90 7.57
CA ASP A 117 0.74 21.06 7.08
C ASP A 117 -0.70 21.10 7.63
N GLN A 118 -1.13 22.29 8.08
CA GLN A 118 -2.46 22.48 8.68
C GLN A 118 -3.59 22.28 7.67
N ASN A 119 -3.40 22.62 6.39
CA ASN A 119 -4.44 22.43 5.39
C ASN A 119 -4.66 20.95 5.13
N VAL A 120 -3.58 20.18 5.04
CA VAL A 120 -3.67 18.71 4.89
C VAL A 120 -4.33 18.07 6.11
N LEU A 121 -4.04 18.56 7.32
CA LEU A 121 -4.69 18.09 8.55
C LEU A 121 -6.20 18.28 8.49
N ASP A 122 -6.65 19.47 8.10
CA ASP A 122 -8.07 19.78 7.93
C ASP A 122 -8.74 18.88 6.88
N LEU A 123 -8.07 18.59 5.76
CA LEU A 123 -8.58 17.67 4.73
C LEU A 123 -8.75 16.23 5.25
N ILE A 124 -7.87 15.78 6.14
CA ILE A 124 -7.91 14.44 6.73
C ILE A 124 -8.99 14.35 7.80
N GLU A 125 -9.05 15.33 8.71
CA GLU A 125 -9.96 15.30 9.87
C GLU A 125 -11.39 15.67 9.51
N LYS A 126 -11.58 16.79 8.82
CA LYS A 126 -12.91 17.36 8.58
C LYS A 126 -13.58 16.72 7.37
N HIS A 127 -12.81 16.48 6.32
CA HIS A 127 -13.35 16.09 5.02
C HIS A 127 -13.19 14.61 4.70
N LYS A 128 -12.41 13.87 5.52
CA LYS A 128 -12.11 12.44 5.32
C LYS A 128 -11.64 12.15 3.89
N TYR A 129 -10.82 13.02 3.30
CA TYR A 129 -10.36 12.84 1.92
C TYR A 129 -9.39 11.67 1.79
N GLY A 130 -9.48 10.95 0.66
CA GLY A 130 -8.48 9.96 0.27
C GLY A 130 -7.15 10.63 -0.08
N LEU A 131 -6.04 9.87 -0.03
CA LEU A 131 -4.71 10.41 -0.32
C LEU A 131 -4.60 11.03 -1.73
N GLY A 132 -5.19 10.39 -2.74
CA GLY A 132 -5.22 10.94 -4.10
C GLY A 132 -5.92 12.30 -4.21
N GLN A 133 -6.97 12.52 -3.41
CA GLN A 133 -7.68 13.80 -3.37
C GLN A 133 -6.84 14.87 -2.67
N ILE A 134 -6.11 14.51 -1.61
CA ILE A 134 -5.21 15.42 -0.90
C ILE A 134 -4.12 15.94 -1.85
N PHE A 135 -3.49 15.06 -2.64
CA PHE A 135 -2.47 15.46 -3.62
C PHE A 135 -3.03 16.37 -4.72
N GLY A 136 -4.26 16.10 -5.18
CA GLY A 136 -4.94 16.99 -6.12
C GLY A 136 -5.17 18.40 -5.58
N HIS A 137 -5.53 18.52 -4.29
CA HIS A 137 -5.76 19.82 -3.63
C HIS A 137 -4.46 20.59 -3.35
N THR A 138 -3.38 19.90 -2.99
CA THR A 138 -2.09 20.55 -2.73
C THR A 138 -1.36 20.98 -4.01
N ARG A 139 -1.80 20.49 -5.19
CA ARG A 139 -1.14 20.68 -6.50
C ARG A 139 0.35 20.28 -6.50
N ARG A 140 0.73 19.37 -5.60
CA ARG A 140 2.10 18.88 -5.45
C ARG A 140 2.10 17.38 -5.73
N SER A 141 2.96 16.96 -6.66
CA SER A 141 3.23 15.54 -6.88
C SER A 141 4.11 15.01 -5.75
N PRO A 142 3.73 13.91 -5.08
CA PRO A 142 4.59 13.29 -4.08
C PRO A 142 5.75 12.53 -4.74
N ASP A 143 6.90 12.53 -4.08
CA ASP A 143 8.01 11.62 -4.39
C ASP A 143 7.58 10.19 -4.03
N PHE A 144 7.52 9.32 -5.04
CA PHE A 144 7.20 7.91 -4.87
C PHE A 144 8.48 7.08 -4.71
N MET A 145 8.49 6.20 -3.71
CA MET A 145 9.57 5.24 -3.50
C MET A 145 8.99 3.87 -3.17
N LEU A 146 9.23 2.90 -4.05
CA LEU A 146 8.88 1.50 -3.79
C LEU A 146 9.86 0.95 -2.76
N LEU A 147 9.37 0.41 -1.66
CA LEU A 147 10.20 -0.04 -0.53
C LEU A 147 10.36 -1.56 -0.48
N ALA A 148 9.30 -2.29 -0.81
CA ALA A 148 9.30 -3.74 -0.84
C ALA A 148 8.11 -4.26 -1.64
N VAL A 149 8.22 -5.49 -2.13
CA VAL A 149 7.11 -6.24 -2.72
C VAL A 149 7.12 -7.67 -2.22
N GLY A 150 5.98 -8.35 -2.31
CA GLY A 150 5.92 -9.77 -2.04
C GLY A 150 4.59 -10.40 -2.38
N ARG A 151 4.47 -11.68 -2.06
CA ARG A 151 3.30 -12.51 -2.34
C ARG A 151 2.99 -13.42 -1.16
N HIS A 152 1.73 -13.53 -0.81
CA HIS A 152 1.19 -14.55 0.07
C HIS A 152 0.95 -15.83 -0.73
N GLY A 153 1.75 -16.86 -0.50
CA GLY A 153 1.69 -18.09 -1.29
C GLY A 153 2.64 -18.09 -2.49
N THR A 154 2.86 -19.28 -3.06
CA THR A 154 3.80 -19.50 -4.17
C THR A 154 3.11 -19.73 -5.51
N GLN A 155 1.78 -19.86 -5.53
CA GLN A 155 1.03 -20.18 -6.75
C GLN A 155 0.76 -18.91 -7.58
N PRO A 156 0.62 -19.03 -8.92
CA PRO A 156 0.07 -17.96 -9.75
C PRO A 156 -1.33 -17.54 -9.27
N GLY A 157 -1.64 -16.25 -9.35
CA GLY A 157 -2.93 -15.72 -8.90
C GLY A 157 -3.02 -15.45 -7.40
N SER A 158 -2.10 -15.97 -6.58
CA SER A 158 -2.14 -15.70 -5.14
C SER A 158 -1.96 -14.22 -4.81
N SER A 159 -2.56 -13.79 -3.69
CA SER A 159 -2.51 -12.41 -3.20
C SER A 159 -1.07 -11.90 -3.11
N PHE A 160 -0.86 -10.67 -3.59
CA PHE A 160 0.43 -10.00 -3.58
C PHE A 160 0.31 -8.61 -2.98
N TRP A 161 1.44 -8.01 -2.64
CA TRP A 161 1.46 -6.71 -1.97
C TRP A 161 2.69 -5.91 -2.33
N ARG A 162 2.61 -4.61 -2.06
CA ARG A 162 3.73 -3.68 -2.14
C ARG A 162 3.70 -2.69 -0.99
N ASP A 163 4.89 -2.36 -0.53
CA ASP A 163 5.13 -1.26 0.40
C ASP A 163 5.79 -0.12 -0.36
N TYR A 164 5.32 1.10 -0.14
CA TYR A 164 5.93 2.29 -0.71
C TYR A 164 5.77 3.49 0.23
N SER A 165 6.54 4.54 -0.04
CA SER A 165 6.34 5.84 0.58
C SER A 165 5.96 6.89 -0.46
N LEU A 166 5.17 7.86 0.00
CA LEU A 166 4.86 9.09 -0.72
C LEU A 166 5.33 10.25 0.15
N ARG A 167 6.14 11.14 -0.41
CA ARG A 167 6.69 12.27 0.34
C ARG A 167 6.44 13.58 -0.38
N ILE A 168 5.88 14.54 0.34
CA ILE A 168 5.86 15.95 -0.06
C ILE A 168 6.63 16.71 1.03
N PRO A 169 7.82 17.26 0.72
CA PRO A 169 8.62 18.01 1.67
C PRO A 169 7.78 19.03 2.45
N ASP A 170 7.96 19.02 3.78
CA ASP A 170 7.30 19.90 4.75
C ASP A 170 5.76 19.82 4.80
N VAL A 171 5.13 18.89 4.08
CA VAL A 171 3.67 18.77 4.01
C VAL A 171 3.19 17.44 4.54
N LEU A 172 3.69 16.33 3.99
CA LEU A 172 3.13 15.00 4.25
C LEU A 172 4.16 13.92 3.93
N ASP A 173 4.40 13.01 4.89
CA ASP A 173 5.04 11.73 4.62
C ASP A 173 4.01 10.61 4.80
N CYS A 174 3.92 9.69 3.83
CA CYS A 174 3.08 8.51 3.90
C CYS A 174 3.93 7.26 3.79
N PHE A 175 3.59 6.24 4.57
CA PHE A 175 4.03 4.88 4.35
C PHE A 175 2.80 4.03 4.11
N ILE A 176 2.76 3.31 2.99
CA ILE A 176 1.56 2.64 2.50
C ILE A 176 1.91 1.19 2.16
N ARG A 177 1.09 0.27 2.65
CA ARG A 177 1.01 -1.12 2.18
C ARG A 177 -0.27 -1.29 1.39
N GLU A 178 -0.14 -1.73 0.14
CA GLU A 178 -1.25 -2.19 -0.67
C GLU A 178 -1.21 -3.71 -0.79
N THR A 179 -2.31 -4.36 -0.39
CA THR A 179 -2.48 -5.81 -0.49
C THR A 179 -3.59 -6.11 -1.50
N PHE A 180 -3.20 -6.73 -2.61
CA PHE A 180 -4.07 -7.09 -3.72
C PHE A 180 -4.78 -8.42 -3.45
N VAL A 181 -6.05 -8.52 -3.85
CA VAL A 181 -6.81 -9.76 -3.69
C VAL A 181 -6.24 -10.89 -4.55
N GLU A 182 -6.46 -12.12 -4.10
CA GLU A 182 -6.21 -13.30 -4.93
C GLU A 182 -7.07 -13.26 -6.19
N GLY A 183 -6.49 -13.69 -7.30
CA GLY A 183 -7.15 -13.73 -8.60
C GLY A 183 -7.52 -12.35 -9.16
N LEU A 184 -6.80 -11.28 -8.78
CA LEU A 184 -7.05 -9.93 -9.28
C LEU A 184 -7.16 -9.88 -10.82
N PHE A 185 -6.34 -10.65 -11.54
CA PHE A 185 -6.37 -10.65 -13.01
C PHE A 185 -7.06 -11.87 -13.64
N ASP A 186 -7.66 -12.75 -12.84
CA ASP A 186 -8.20 -14.00 -13.37
C ASP A 186 -9.51 -13.75 -14.13
N GLU A 187 -9.69 -14.38 -15.30
CA GLU A 187 -10.85 -14.12 -16.16
C GLU A 187 -12.19 -14.53 -15.53
N GLU A 188 -12.19 -15.49 -14.60
CA GLU A 188 -13.38 -15.88 -13.83
C GLU A 188 -13.90 -14.74 -12.94
N SER A 189 -13.02 -13.82 -12.53
CA SER A 189 -13.39 -12.60 -11.81
C SER A 189 -14.17 -11.61 -12.69
N ARG A 190 -14.28 -11.81 -14.01
CA ARG A 190 -15.16 -11.00 -14.87
C ARG A 190 -16.62 -11.45 -14.84
N SER A 191 -16.88 -12.71 -14.47
CA SER A 191 -18.19 -13.37 -14.66
C SER A 191 -19.03 -13.50 -13.38
N SER A 192 -18.44 -13.33 -12.19
CA SER A 192 -19.12 -13.53 -10.93
C SER A 192 -19.69 -12.22 -10.35
N GLY A 193 -20.94 -11.94 -10.70
CA GLY A 193 -21.85 -11.07 -9.95
C GLY A 193 -22.62 -11.83 -8.87
N GLN A 194 -22.04 -12.87 -8.27
CA GLN A 194 -22.65 -13.65 -7.18
C GLN A 194 -21.79 -13.54 -5.93
N LEU A 195 -22.43 -13.12 -4.83
CA LEU A 195 -21.87 -13.20 -3.48
C LEU A 195 -21.34 -14.62 -3.21
N PRO A 196 -20.27 -14.77 -2.41
CA PRO A 196 -19.88 -16.08 -1.91
C PRO A 196 -21.02 -16.65 -1.05
N ASN A 197 -21.58 -17.77 -1.51
CA ASN A 197 -22.57 -18.55 -0.79
C ASN A 197 -21.88 -19.17 0.45
N LEU A 198 -22.33 -18.81 1.65
CA LEU A 198 -21.99 -19.56 2.87
C LEU A 198 -22.49 -21.00 2.69
N LYS A 199 -21.59 -21.93 2.36
CA LYS A 199 -21.83 -23.35 2.60
C LYS A 199 -21.25 -23.71 3.96
N ASN A 200 -22.18 -23.92 4.88
CA ASN A 200 -21.98 -24.71 6.09
C ASN A 200 -21.48 -26.11 5.71
N THR A 201 -20.29 -26.47 6.19
CA THR A 201 -19.95 -27.86 6.48
C THR A 201 -19.13 -27.87 7.77
N SER A 202 -19.81 -28.18 8.85
CA SER A 202 -19.23 -28.80 10.04
C SER A 202 -18.66 -30.16 9.63
N ASP A 203 -17.35 -30.35 9.73
CA ASP A 203 -16.81 -31.52 10.42
C ASP A 203 -15.32 -31.34 10.74
N SER A 204 -15.00 -31.71 11.97
CA SER A 204 -13.73 -31.59 12.64
C SER A 204 -12.67 -32.51 12.02
N THR A 205 -11.45 -32.00 11.84
CA THR A 205 -10.22 -32.77 12.16
C THR A 205 -9.00 -31.83 12.20
N ASN A 206 -8.21 -32.03 13.26
CA ASN A 206 -6.94 -31.35 13.54
C ASN A 206 -5.97 -31.40 12.36
N GLY A 207 -5.36 -30.26 12.04
CA GLY A 207 -4.21 -30.18 11.16
C GLY A 207 -3.55 -28.81 11.27
N HIS A 208 -2.32 -28.79 11.80
CA HIS A 208 -1.44 -27.63 11.81
C HIS A 208 -1.48 -26.89 10.46
N HIS A 209 -2.03 -25.67 10.42
CA HIS A 209 -1.84 -24.74 9.32
C HIS A 209 -0.39 -24.22 9.38
N GLN A 210 0.52 -24.98 8.79
CA GLN A 210 1.79 -24.46 8.31
C GLN A 210 1.48 -23.37 7.28
N GLN A 211 1.86 -22.13 7.59
CA GLN A 211 1.90 -21.01 6.66
C GLN A 211 2.85 -21.36 5.50
N GLN A 212 2.33 -21.95 4.43
CA GLN A 212 3.12 -22.31 3.27
C GLN A 212 3.38 -21.08 2.39
N GLY A 213 4.57 -20.51 2.56
CA GLY A 213 5.33 -19.82 1.52
C GLY A 213 4.89 -18.40 1.17
N THR A 214 5.14 -17.43 2.05
CA THR A 214 5.17 -16.01 1.62
C THR A 214 6.51 -15.74 0.95
N ILE A 215 6.50 -15.32 -0.32
CA ILE A 215 7.72 -14.90 -1.02
C ILE A 215 7.90 -13.40 -0.79
N TRP A 216 8.93 -13.07 -0.05
CA TRP A 216 9.37 -11.69 0.19
C TRP A 216 10.44 -11.34 -0.83
N TYR A 217 10.33 -10.19 -1.49
CA TYR A 217 11.43 -9.68 -2.29
C TYR A 217 12.05 -8.46 -1.61
N ASN A 218 13.21 -8.72 -1.02
CA ASN A 218 14.16 -7.81 -0.42
C ASN A 218 15.52 -8.55 -0.42
N GLN A 219 16.64 -7.85 -0.61
CA GLN A 219 17.96 -8.54 -0.59
C GLN A 219 18.22 -9.05 0.84
N PRO A 220 18.80 -10.24 0.99
CA PRO A 220 19.21 -10.73 2.30
C PRO A 220 20.20 -9.76 2.94
N ILE A 221 20.15 -9.62 4.26
CA ILE A 221 21.22 -8.96 5.01
C ILE A 221 22.43 -9.90 4.92
N GLU A 222 23.40 -9.57 4.06
CA GLU A 222 24.72 -10.20 4.16
C GLU A 222 25.26 -9.88 5.57
N GLN A 223 25.51 -10.92 6.37
CA GLN A 223 26.13 -10.83 7.69
C GLN A 223 27.64 -10.61 7.58
#